data_AF-A0A957Z8A9-F1
#
_entry.id   AF-A0A957Z8A9-F1
#
_cell.length_a   1.000
_cell.length_b   1.000
_cell.length_c   1.000
_cell.angle_alpha   90.00
_cell.angle_beta   90.00
_cell.angle_gamma   90.00
#
_symmetry.space_group_name_H-M   'P 1'
#
loop_
_entity.id
_entity.type
_entity.pdbx_description
1 polymer ?
#
loop_
_entity_poly.entity_id
_entity_poly.type
_entity_poly.pdbx_seq_one_letter_code
_entity_poly.pdbx_strand_id
1 'polypeptide(L)' 'MFQGIRQHAIVGDQGEITISAPELPVGARVEVIVLVEPDEEDATAYLMADEENRAHLLRALRDLETPEKYTYVDADDL' A
#
# COMPACT_ATOMS: atom_id res chain seq x y z
N MET A 1 31.89 1.42 0.93
CA MET A 1 31.39 2.46 1.87
C MET A 1 29.90 2.23 1.99
N PHE A 2 29.43 1.91 3.19
CA PHE A 2 28.02 1.62 3.45
C PHE A 2 27.22 2.94 3.38
N GLN A 3 26.19 3.01 2.53
CA GLN A 3 25.50 4.28 2.24
C GLN A 3 24.21 4.47 3.04
N GLY A 4 23.60 3.41 3.58
CA GLY A 4 22.39 3.48 4.40
C GLY A 4 21.60 2.16 4.40
N ILE A 5 20.67 2.02 5.35
CA ILE A 5 19.71 0.91 5.45
C ILE A 5 18.33 1.49 5.14
N ARG A 6 17.60 0.87 4.21
CA ARG A 6 16.15 1.07 4.06
C ARG A 6 15.45 -0.22 4.47
N GLN A 7 14.61 -0.15 5.50
CA GLN A 7 13.88 -1.30 6.04
C GLN A 7 12.41 -0.90 6.21
N HIS A 8 11.50 -1.81 5.86
CA HIS A 8 10.09 -1.72 6.27
C HIS A 8 9.94 -2.42 7.62
N ALA A 9 9.29 -1.76 8.56
CA ALA A 9 9.05 -2.29 9.89
C ALA A 9 7.58 -2.04 10.26
N ILE A 10 6.95 -3.05 10.84
CA ILE A 10 5.62 -2.92 11.42
C ILE A 10 5.80 -2.41 12.85
N VAL A 11 5.01 -1.42 13.23
CA VAL A 11 5.00 -0.87 14.59
C VAL A 11 4.47 -1.94 15.53
N GLY A 12 5.29 -2.33 16.51
CA GLY A 12 4.93 -3.33 17.52
C GLY A 12 4.08 -2.74 18.64
N ASP A 13 3.78 -3.58 19.63
CA ASP A 13 3.08 -3.15 20.85
C ASP A 13 3.77 -1.92 21.47
N GLN A 14 2.96 -1.01 22.01
CA GLN A 14 3.44 0.24 22.62
C GLN A 14 4.17 1.22 21.67
N GLY A 15 4.12 1.00 20.36
CA GLY A 15 4.71 1.92 19.37
C GLY A 15 6.19 1.66 19.08
N GLU A 16 6.71 0.48 19.43
CA GLU A 16 8.12 0.14 19.25
C GLU A 16 8.46 -0.19 17.79
N ILE A 17 9.62 0.29 17.31
CA ILE A 17 10.18 -0.02 15.99
C ILE A 17 11.60 -0.54 16.20
N THR A 18 11.86 -1.79 15.77
CA THR A 18 13.18 -2.42 15.88
C THR A 18 13.94 -2.32 14.56
N ILE A 19 15.12 -1.70 14.58
CA ILE A 19 16.01 -1.59 13.43
C ILE A 19 17.17 -2.59 13.63
N SER A 20 17.33 -3.54 12.71
CA SER A 20 18.45 -4.49 12.72
C SER A 20 19.50 -4.04 11.71
N ALA A 21 20.70 -3.71 12.19
CA ALA A 21 21.77 -3.11 11.39
C ALA A 21 23.14 -3.74 11.72
N PRO A 22 23.34 -5.04 11.44
CA PRO A 22 24.57 -5.75 11.80
C PRO A 22 25.82 -5.23 11.08
N GLU A 23 25.67 -4.52 9.96
CA GLU A 23 26.80 -3.95 9.21
C GLU A 23 27.31 -2.61 9.78
N LEU A 24 26.62 -2.02 10.77
CA LEU A 24 27.05 -0.74 11.36
C LEU A 24 28.15 -0.96 12.41
N PRO A 25 29.31 -0.29 12.28
CA PRO A 25 30.37 -0.41 13.26
C PRO A 25 30.03 0.32 14.55
N VAL A 26 30.58 -0.16 15.67
CA VAL A 26 30.43 0.46 16.99
C VAL A 26 30.92 1.92 16.94
N GLY A 27 30.11 2.84 17.48
CA GLY A 27 30.42 4.27 17.51
C GLY A 27 30.07 5.03 16.21
N ALA A 28 29.46 4.38 15.22
CA ALA A 28 28.94 5.05 14.04
C ALA A 28 27.85 6.06 14.41
N ARG A 29 27.94 7.27 13.85
CA ARG A 29 26.87 8.26 13.92
C ARG A 29 25.83 7.93 12.86
N VAL A 30 24.57 7.83 13.27
CA VAL A 30 23.43 7.56 12.38
C VAL A 30 22.33 8.61 12.52
N GLU A 31 21.57 8.78 11.45
CA GLU A 31 20.34 9.56 11.41
C GLU A 31 19.20 8.60 11.04
N VAL A 32 18.08 8.67 11.76
CA VAL A 32 16.92 7.80 11.55
C VAL A 32 15.76 8.64 11.04
N ILE A 33 15.20 8.24 9.90
CA ILE A 33 14.00 8.85 9.32
C ILE A 33 12.89 7.80 9.38
N VAL A 34 11.81 8.12 10.08
CA VAL A 34 10.60 7.29 10.14
C VAL A 34 9.57 7.89 9.20
N LEU A 35 9.17 7.14 8.19
CA LEU A 35 8.05 7.49 7.31
C LEU A 35 6.90 6.56 7.65
N VAL A 36 5.78 7.13 8.07
CA VAL A 36 4.53 6.37 8.21
C VAL A 36 3.95 6.25 6.82
N GLU A 37 3.82 5.03 6.32
CA GLU A 37 3.12 4.79 5.08
C GLU A 37 1.66 5.22 5.27
N PRO A 38 1.07 5.97 4.32
CA PRO A 38 -0.35 6.20 4.36
C PRO A 38 -1.03 4.83 4.36
N ASP A 39 -2.08 4.69 5.16
CA ASP A 39 -2.97 3.54 4.99
C ASP A 39 -3.32 3.45 3.50
N GLU A 40 -3.13 2.27 2.90
CA GLU A 40 -3.68 2.02 1.57
C GLU A 40 -5.14 2.43 1.66
N GLU A 41 -5.51 3.48 0.91
CA GLU A 41 -6.87 3.99 0.94
C GLU A 41 -7.76 2.82 0.55
N ASP A 42 -8.60 2.35 1.48
CA ASP A 42 -9.49 1.20 1.22
C ASP A 42 -10.33 1.59 0.01
N ALA A 43 -9.97 1.02 -1.14
CA ALA A 43 -10.57 1.38 -2.42
C ALA A 43 -12.08 1.13 -2.41
N THR A 44 -12.54 0.16 -1.61
CA THR A 44 -13.96 -0.09 -1.42
C THR A 44 -14.60 1.02 -0.59
N ALA A 45 -13.96 1.43 0.51
CA ALA A 45 -14.44 2.54 1.33
C ALA A 45 -14.50 3.84 0.52
N TYR A 46 -13.48 4.13 -0.28
CA TYR A 46 -13.45 5.29 -1.19
C TYR A 46 -14.59 5.25 -2.22
N LEU A 47 -14.77 4.13 -2.92
CA LEU A 47 -15.83 4.00 -3.94
C LEU A 47 -17.24 4.05 -3.34
N MET A 48 -17.40 3.67 -2.07
CA MET A 48 -18.68 3.72 -1.37
C MET A 48 -18.96 5.08 -0.68
N ALA A 49 -17.97 5.95 -0.56
CA ALA A 49 -18.09 7.21 0.19
C ALA A 49 -18.97 8.26 -0.52
N ASP A 50 -19.04 8.23 -1.84
CA ASP A 50 -19.81 9.15 -2.68
C ASP A 50 -20.93 8.41 -3.43
N GLU A 51 -22.09 9.06 -3.58
CA GLU A 51 -23.27 8.43 -4.20
C GLU A 51 -23.08 8.15 -5.70
N GLU A 52 -22.39 9.03 -6.43
CA GLU A 52 -22.09 8.79 -7.84
C GLU A 52 -21.12 7.62 -7.97
N ASN A 53 -20.02 7.63 -7.20
CA ASN A 53 -19.03 6.54 -7.21
C ASN A 53 -19.68 5.19 -6.85
N ARG A 54 -20.54 5.18 -5.84
CA ARG A 54 -21.30 3.99 -5.43
C ARG A 54 -22.23 3.50 -6.54
N ALA A 55 -22.96 4.41 -7.19
CA ALA A 55 -23.85 4.04 -8.29
C ALA A 55 -23.08 3.47 -9.48
N HIS A 56 -21.90 4.03 -9.78
CA HIS A 56 -20.98 3.53 -10.79
C HIS A 56 -20.48 2.13 -10.47
N LEU A 57 -20.01 1.89 -9.23
CA LEU A 57 -19.55 0.57 -8.78
C LEU A 57 -20.66 -0.48 -8.88
N LEU A 58 -21.86 -0.18 -8.39
CA LEU A 58 -23.01 -1.10 -8.46
C LEU A 58 -23.50 -1.36 -9.89
N ARG A 59 -23.31 -0.41 -10.81
CA ARG A 59 -23.56 -0.65 -12.24
C ARG A 59 -22.51 -1.57 -12.84
N ALA A 60 -21.23 -1.31 -12.59
CA ALA A 60 -20.13 -2.14 -13.08
C ALA A 60 -20.27 -3.60 -12.61
N LEU A 61 -20.60 -3.83 -11.33
CA LEU A 61 -20.85 -5.16 -10.79
C LEU A 61 -22.00 -5.89 -11.51
N ARG A 62 -23.09 -5.19 -11.84
CA ARG A 62 -24.20 -5.76 -12.63
C ARG A 62 -23.80 -6.05 -14.07
N ASP A 63 -22.97 -5.20 -14.66
CA ASP A 63 -22.50 -5.39 -16.03
C ASP A 63 -21.56 -6.61 -16.14
N LEU A 64 -20.83 -6.97 -15.08
CA LEU A 64 -20.05 -8.22 -15.02
C LEU A 64 -20.90 -9.49 -15.12
N GLU A 65 -22.20 -9.42 -14.81
CA GLU A 65 -23.13 -10.54 -15.01
C GLU A 65 -23.47 -10.74 -16.50
N THR A 66 -23.11 -9.79 -17.37
CA THR A 66 -23.39 -9.82 -18.81
C THR A 66 -22.09 -9.81 -19.62
N PRO A 67 -21.67 -10.94 -20.21
CA PRO A 67 -20.41 -11.06 -20.96
C PRO A 67 -20.20 -10.02 -22.07
N GLU A 68 -21.27 -9.51 -22.67
CA GLU A 68 -21.23 -8.52 -23.75
C GLU A 68 -20.87 -7.10 -23.27
N LYS A 69 -20.92 -6.86 -21.95
CA LYS A 69 -20.74 -5.53 -21.36
C LYS A 69 -19.36 -5.31 -20.73
N TYR A 70 -18.50 -6.32 -20.74
CA TYR A 70 -17.13 -6.20 -20.25
C TYR A 70 -16.13 -6.78 -21.25
N THR A 71 -14.89 -6.36 -21.11
CA THR A 71 -13.75 -6.95 -21.81
C THR A 71 -12.72 -7.31 -20.76
N TYR A 72 -12.21 -8.54 -20.85
CA TYR A 72 -11.08 -8.95 -20.04
C TYR A 72 -9.80 -8.50 -20.74
N VAL A 73 -8.91 -7.86 -19.99
CA VAL A 73 -7.57 -7.49 -20.44
C VAL A 73 -6.59 -8.06 -19.43
N ASP A 74 -5.65 -8.88 -19.90
CA ASP A 74 -4.52 -9.30 -19.08
C ASP A 74 -3.49 -8.18 -19.05
N ALA A 75 -3.01 -7.81 -17.86
CA ALA A 75 -2.05 -6.73 -17.72
C ALA A 75 -0.66 -7.13 -18.24
N ASP A 76 -0.36 -8.42 -18.29
CA ASP A 76 0.89 -8.95 -18.83
C ASP A 76 0.91 -8.94 -20.39
N ASP A 77 -0.25 -8.73 -21.02
CA ASP A 77 -0.42 -8.63 -22.48
C ASP A 77 -0.35 -7.17 -23.00
N LEU A 78 -0.11 -6.18 -22.14
CA LEU A 78 -0.01 -4.74 -22.44
C LEU A 78 1.45 -4.24 -22.53
#